data_AF-A0A9P7ND87-F1
#
_entry.id   AF-A0A9P7ND87-F1
#
_cell.length_a   1.000
_cell.length_b   1.000
_cell.length_c   1.000
_cell.angle_alpha   90.00
_cell.angle_beta   90.00
_cell.angle_gamma   90.00
#
_symmetry.space_group_name_H-M   'P 1'
#
loop_
_entity.id
_entity.type
_entity.pdbx_description
1 polymer ?
#
loop_
_entity_poly.entity_id
_entity_poly.type
_entity_poly.pdbx_seq_one_letter_code
_entity_poly.pdbx_strand_id
1 'polypeptide(L)'
;MGQSHSDAHLRPRQRSREDLAHELAASFKDKCFTSLEFYSLKDVFKNLADQQGSVRYVKEETIARYLEIPDILGASPVLFQMISYLGAFPFLQDAPVVLELSQLIMVIVIMTERYKHVLARGSKDRTKLIFKSLAVYDRKASEANASPAQTVSAPDEASGRHAHATSAAASAAAGFAVDLPGDDESCEEDDDLVLTAHELLDISTDSAQQRSPPGFHGAIIPTDNFRKLLMLLLLAAPLDAQESLAQYSDRVAGAELDRLRATAECILAAFVDVETSPGIKYMQFKTIIPTLFPNLFNSFNALFEHFLFSKNLDLSKHRNDSGTKDINPTSKPAQPLLSDKGDILDDHMLAQISLFLPGSSLFRRVRRLYSGSDAGFSMGSFDSKVFNWRAPTLLLVSGTVLSETASGGQERSFADSLPTKRFRNGTRSGRVTFGVFIREPWRHTHKECFGDSETVLFQLEPVHDVFPASTMNTDYVAFTKPPGNRPCLSFGAPHPKPRKSSRPDVHNSLGPVSLLLNDSFEFGVFNHDYTSRGGAFRTSISRKYDFQDRFEIDQLEVWGCGGDAEAKAQAERWAWEEREAEARRKINLGTGDIEADRALLEMAGLIGANRSGGSMA
;
A
#
# COMPACT_ATOMS: atom_id res chain seq x y z
N MET A 1 -59.19 19.85 -54.90
CA MET A 1 -59.00 18.39 -54.77
C MET A 1 -57.52 18.14 -54.48
N GLY A 2 -57.21 17.49 -53.35
CA GLY A 2 -55.94 16.82 -53.08
C GLY A 2 -54.66 17.67 -52.98
N GLN A 3 -54.30 18.10 -51.77
CA GLN A 3 -52.97 17.87 -51.21
C GLN A 3 -53.10 17.46 -49.73
N SER A 4 -52.26 16.53 -49.30
CA SER A 4 -52.39 15.78 -48.05
C SER A 4 -51.59 16.41 -46.90
N HIS A 5 -52.26 16.74 -45.80
CA HIS A 5 -51.58 16.98 -44.53
C HIS A 5 -51.30 15.65 -43.83
N SER A 6 -50.04 15.20 -43.87
CA SER A 6 -49.56 14.06 -43.11
C SER A 6 -48.12 14.32 -42.67
N ASP A 7 -47.97 15.19 -41.69
CA ASP A 7 -46.67 15.49 -41.05
C ASP A 7 -46.82 15.62 -39.53
N ALA A 8 -47.59 14.67 -38.97
CA ALA A 8 -47.92 14.58 -37.56
C ALA A 8 -47.71 13.15 -37.07
N HIS A 9 -46.46 12.68 -37.07
CA HIS A 9 -45.91 11.62 -36.19
C HIS A 9 -44.46 11.34 -36.60
N LEU A 10 -43.49 11.99 -35.93
CA LEU A 10 -42.09 11.53 -35.76
C LEU A 10 -41.27 12.50 -34.89
N ARG A 11 -41.82 12.97 -33.76
CA ARG A 11 -40.94 13.40 -32.66
C ARG A 11 -40.37 12.15 -32.01
N PRO A 12 -39.04 11.94 -31.96
CA PRO A 12 -38.49 10.85 -31.18
C PRO A 12 -38.95 11.01 -29.73
N ARG A 13 -39.42 9.92 -29.11
CA ARG A 13 -39.62 9.87 -27.66
C ARG A 13 -38.29 10.20 -27.01
N GLN A 14 -38.21 11.33 -26.31
CA GLN A 14 -37.09 11.59 -25.40
C GLN A 14 -37.12 10.47 -24.35
N ARG A 15 -36.11 9.59 -24.36
CA ARG A 15 -35.96 8.52 -23.36
C ARG A 15 -35.77 9.18 -22.00
N SER A 16 -36.43 8.70 -20.95
CA SER A 16 -36.19 9.24 -19.61
C SER A 16 -34.82 8.78 -19.09
N ARG A 17 -34.26 9.50 -18.11
CA ARG A 17 -33.01 9.08 -17.45
C ARG A 17 -33.15 7.73 -16.74
N GLU A 18 -34.33 7.47 -16.19
CA GLU A 18 -34.68 6.21 -15.54
C GLU A 18 -34.68 5.04 -16.55
N ASP A 19 -35.31 5.22 -17.73
CA ASP A 19 -35.29 4.23 -18.81
C ASP A 19 -33.84 3.90 -19.23
N LEU A 20 -33.01 4.93 -19.39
CA LEU A 20 -31.61 4.81 -19.80
C LEU A 20 -30.73 4.13 -18.73
N ALA A 21 -30.98 4.40 -17.45
CA ALA A 21 -30.31 3.72 -16.34
C ALA A 21 -30.72 2.23 -16.27
N HIS A 22 -32.00 1.92 -16.51
CA HIS A 22 -32.46 0.52 -16.60
C HIS A 22 -31.88 -0.21 -17.83
N GLU A 23 -31.74 0.45 -18.97
CA GLU A 23 -31.09 -0.09 -20.17
C GLU A 23 -29.62 -0.42 -19.92
N LEU A 24 -28.88 0.46 -19.23
CA LEU A 24 -27.50 0.20 -18.83
C LEU A 24 -27.39 -0.94 -17.83
N ALA A 25 -28.27 -0.98 -16.81
CA ALA A 25 -28.32 -2.08 -15.84
C ALA A 25 -28.65 -3.42 -16.50
N ALA A 26 -29.46 -3.44 -17.55
CA ALA A 26 -29.72 -4.64 -18.36
C ALA A 26 -28.47 -5.07 -19.17
N SER A 27 -27.77 -4.12 -19.81
CA SER A 27 -26.49 -4.38 -20.50
C SER A 27 -25.42 -4.95 -19.57
N PHE A 28 -25.33 -4.42 -18.34
CA PHE A 28 -24.45 -4.92 -17.28
C PHE A 28 -24.87 -6.33 -16.81
N LYS A 29 -26.15 -6.54 -16.52
CA LYS A 29 -26.71 -7.86 -16.17
C LYS A 29 -26.31 -8.94 -17.18
N ASP A 30 -26.46 -8.66 -18.48
CA ASP A 30 -26.28 -9.67 -19.53
C ASP A 30 -24.82 -9.92 -19.92
N LYS A 31 -23.88 -9.04 -19.53
CA LYS A 31 -22.46 -9.12 -19.90
C LYS A 31 -21.49 -9.33 -18.72
N CYS A 32 -21.89 -8.95 -17.50
CA CYS A 32 -21.03 -8.99 -16.30
C CYS A 32 -21.35 -10.15 -15.34
N PHE A 33 -22.45 -10.87 -15.55
CA PHE A 33 -22.91 -11.94 -14.66
C PHE A 33 -23.21 -13.22 -15.45
N THR A 34 -22.88 -14.35 -14.86
CA THR A 34 -23.45 -15.64 -15.25
C THR A 34 -24.92 -15.73 -14.80
N SER A 35 -25.69 -16.62 -15.44
CA SER A 35 -27.09 -16.91 -15.06
C SER A 35 -27.23 -17.32 -13.58
N LEU A 36 -26.22 -17.97 -13.01
CA LEU A 36 -26.21 -18.42 -11.61
C LEU A 36 -25.95 -17.25 -10.65
N GLU A 37 -24.92 -16.43 -10.90
CA GLU A 37 -24.63 -15.24 -10.09
C GLU A 37 -25.81 -14.26 -10.10
N PHE A 38 -26.45 -14.05 -11.25
CA PHE A 38 -27.61 -13.17 -11.34
C PHE A 38 -28.86 -13.73 -10.65
N TYR A 39 -29.06 -15.05 -10.66
CA TYR A 39 -30.09 -15.68 -9.85
C TYR A 39 -29.81 -15.51 -8.35
N SER A 40 -28.57 -15.75 -7.92
CA SER A 40 -28.14 -15.54 -6.53
C SER A 40 -28.34 -14.09 -6.09
N LEU A 41 -27.91 -13.11 -6.89
CA LEU A 41 -28.13 -11.69 -6.64
C LEU A 41 -29.61 -11.35 -6.49
N LYS A 42 -30.47 -11.91 -7.35
CA LYS A 42 -31.92 -11.74 -7.24
C LYS A 42 -32.50 -12.36 -5.96
N ASP A 43 -31.98 -13.50 -5.51
CA ASP A 43 -32.40 -14.13 -4.28
C ASP A 43 -31.94 -13.33 -3.05
N VAL A 44 -30.66 -12.96 -3.00
CA VAL A 44 -30.10 -12.07 -1.98
C VAL A 44 -30.89 -10.76 -1.90
N PHE A 45 -31.11 -10.07 -3.02
CA PHE A 45 -31.90 -8.83 -3.05
C PHE A 45 -33.33 -9.04 -2.53
N LYS A 46 -34.02 -10.14 -2.88
CA LYS A 46 -35.37 -10.42 -2.34
C LYS A 46 -35.38 -10.63 -0.83
N ASN A 47 -34.31 -11.19 -0.27
CA ASN A 47 -34.18 -11.46 1.16
C ASN A 47 -33.74 -10.22 1.96
N LEU A 48 -33.10 -9.24 1.30
CA LEU A 48 -32.63 -7.99 1.91
C LEU A 48 -33.53 -6.77 1.67
N ALA A 49 -34.35 -6.78 0.61
CA ALA A 49 -35.13 -5.60 0.24
C ALA A 49 -36.40 -5.46 1.08
N ASP A 50 -36.57 -4.30 1.68
CA ASP A 50 -37.86 -3.85 2.20
C ASP A 50 -38.79 -3.50 1.03
N GLN A 51 -40.10 -3.60 1.27
CA GLN A 51 -41.12 -3.22 0.29
C GLN A 51 -41.98 -2.06 0.80
N GLN A 52 -42.09 -1.00 0.00
CA GLN A 52 -42.94 0.15 0.27
C GLN A 52 -43.81 0.43 -0.97
N GLY A 53 -45.08 0.03 -0.90
CA GLY A 53 -45.96 0.01 -2.06
C GLY A 53 -45.47 -0.97 -3.13
N SER A 54 -45.23 -0.48 -4.34
CA SER A 54 -44.68 -1.24 -5.47
C SER A 54 -43.15 -1.29 -5.51
N VAL A 55 -42.46 -0.42 -4.76
CA VAL A 55 -40.99 -0.29 -4.79
C VAL A 55 -40.36 -1.25 -3.79
N ARG A 56 -39.26 -1.88 -4.19
CA ARG A 56 -38.39 -2.69 -3.32
C ARG A 56 -37.01 -2.09 -3.27
N TYR A 57 -36.49 -1.88 -2.07
CA TYR A 57 -35.22 -1.20 -1.87
C TYR A 57 -34.46 -1.74 -0.65
N VAL A 58 -33.14 -1.56 -0.65
CA VAL A 58 -32.29 -1.94 0.48
C VAL A 58 -31.85 -0.69 1.26
N LYS A 59 -31.84 -0.80 2.59
CA LYS A 59 -31.41 0.24 3.54
C LYS A 59 -29.97 0.02 4.00
N GLU A 60 -29.36 1.06 4.56
CA GLU A 60 -28.03 1.04 5.16
C GLU A 60 -27.85 -0.14 6.14
N GLU A 61 -28.66 -0.19 7.20
CA GLU A 61 -28.54 -1.22 8.25
C GLU A 61 -28.60 -2.64 7.69
N THR A 62 -29.39 -2.86 6.64
CA THR A 62 -29.55 -4.17 6.00
C THR A 62 -28.31 -4.56 5.19
N ILE A 63 -27.67 -3.60 4.51
CA ILE A 63 -26.41 -3.84 3.79
C ILE A 63 -25.26 -4.05 4.78
N ALA A 64 -25.15 -3.20 5.80
CA ALA A 64 -24.12 -3.33 6.82
C ALA A 64 -24.18 -4.68 7.55
N ARG A 65 -25.40 -5.12 7.91
CA ARG A 65 -25.64 -6.43 8.53
C ARG A 65 -25.40 -7.59 7.56
N TYR A 66 -25.72 -7.45 6.27
CA TYR A 66 -25.46 -8.49 5.27
C TYR A 66 -23.97 -8.70 5.01
N LEU A 67 -23.22 -7.60 4.93
CA LEU A 67 -21.76 -7.58 4.75
C LEU A 67 -20.99 -7.85 6.06
N GLU A 68 -21.70 -8.01 7.18
CA GLU A 68 -21.13 -8.28 8.51
C GLU A 68 -20.11 -7.20 8.95
N ILE A 69 -20.37 -5.93 8.58
CA ILE A 69 -19.52 -4.77 8.89
C ILE A 69 -19.56 -4.48 10.40
N PRO A 70 -18.42 -4.40 11.11
CA PRO A 70 -18.42 -4.08 12.54
C PRO A 70 -18.80 -2.60 12.80
N ASP A 71 -19.87 -2.39 13.57
CA ASP A 71 -20.41 -1.05 13.91
C ASP A 71 -19.35 -0.12 14.53
N ILE A 72 -18.41 -0.68 15.29
CA ILE A 72 -17.31 0.04 15.96
C ILE A 72 -16.41 0.82 14.99
N LEU A 73 -16.37 0.44 13.71
CA LEU A 73 -15.63 1.16 12.68
C LEU A 73 -16.33 2.44 12.22
N GLY A 74 -17.63 2.58 12.46
CA GLY A 74 -18.43 3.71 11.95
C GLY A 74 -18.44 3.83 10.42
N ALA A 75 -18.07 2.77 9.70
CA ALA A 75 -17.86 2.78 8.25
C ALA A 75 -19.16 2.57 7.44
N SER A 76 -20.23 2.07 8.07
CA SER A 76 -21.52 1.81 7.43
C SER A 76 -22.10 3.04 6.71
N PRO A 77 -22.21 4.24 7.34
CA PRO A 77 -22.77 5.42 6.66
C PRO A 77 -21.91 5.89 5.49
N VAL A 78 -20.58 5.77 5.61
CA VAL A 78 -19.63 6.14 4.56
C VAL A 78 -19.78 5.21 3.36
N LEU A 79 -19.81 3.89 3.59
CA LEU A 79 -20.03 2.91 2.53
C LEU A 79 -21.41 3.08 1.89
N PHE A 80 -22.45 3.34 2.69
CA PHE A 80 -23.81 3.56 2.18
C PHE A 80 -23.91 4.83 1.32
N GLN A 81 -23.30 5.93 1.75
CA GLN A 81 -23.14 7.15 0.94
C GLN A 81 -22.48 6.82 -0.41
N MET A 82 -21.37 6.06 -0.39
CA MET A 82 -20.67 5.67 -1.62
C MET A 82 -21.59 4.91 -2.57
N ILE A 83 -22.23 3.83 -2.12
CA ILE A 83 -23.06 2.98 -2.99
C ILE A 83 -24.34 3.68 -3.45
N SER A 84 -24.95 4.53 -2.61
CA SER A 84 -26.09 5.37 -3.02
C SER A 84 -25.72 6.44 -4.04
N TYR A 85 -24.45 6.86 -4.09
CA TYR A 85 -23.93 7.71 -5.15
C TYR A 85 -23.62 6.91 -6.42
N LEU A 86 -22.94 5.75 -6.29
CA LEU A 86 -22.62 4.86 -7.43
C LEU A 86 -23.87 4.30 -8.12
N GLY A 87 -24.96 4.08 -7.37
CA GLY A 87 -26.25 3.64 -7.93
C GLY A 87 -26.86 4.64 -8.92
N ALA A 88 -26.46 5.91 -8.87
CA ALA A 88 -26.90 6.95 -9.82
C ALA A 88 -26.14 6.91 -11.16
N PHE A 89 -25.11 6.07 -11.30
CA PHE A 89 -24.32 5.99 -12.54
C PHE A 89 -25.20 5.61 -13.74
N PRO A 90 -25.11 6.32 -14.90
CA PRO A 90 -24.14 7.36 -15.24
C PRO A 90 -24.58 8.78 -14.86
N PHE A 91 -25.85 8.99 -14.51
CA PHE A 91 -26.45 10.30 -14.19
C PHE A 91 -26.16 10.73 -12.74
N LEU A 92 -24.89 10.92 -12.40
CA LEU A 92 -24.43 11.20 -11.03
C LEU A 92 -25.08 12.42 -10.34
N GLN A 93 -25.70 13.33 -11.10
CA GLN A 93 -26.47 14.47 -10.60
C GLN A 93 -27.76 14.06 -9.87
N ASP A 94 -28.26 12.85 -10.11
CA ASP A 94 -29.47 12.30 -9.51
C ASP A 94 -29.16 11.57 -8.16
N ALA A 95 -27.90 11.58 -7.71
CA ALA A 95 -27.46 11.02 -6.44
C ALA A 95 -27.82 11.89 -5.22
N PRO A 96 -28.05 11.29 -4.02
CA PRO A 96 -28.08 9.86 -3.74
C PRO A 96 -29.40 9.20 -4.17
N VAL A 97 -29.32 7.99 -4.75
CA VAL A 97 -30.51 7.23 -5.18
C VAL A 97 -30.92 6.14 -4.18
N VAL A 98 -32.20 5.76 -4.27
CA VAL A 98 -32.74 4.57 -3.59
C VAL A 98 -32.20 3.31 -4.27
N LEU A 99 -31.71 2.35 -3.47
CA LEU A 99 -31.07 1.13 -3.96
C LEU A 99 -32.11 0.04 -4.29
N GLU A 100 -32.72 0.14 -5.47
CA GLU A 100 -33.45 -0.97 -6.08
C GLU A 100 -32.48 -1.96 -6.77
N LEU A 101 -33.02 -3.04 -7.36
CA LEU A 101 -32.22 -4.09 -8.00
C LEU A 101 -31.34 -3.56 -9.15
N SER A 102 -31.84 -2.61 -9.94
CA SER A 102 -31.07 -1.96 -11.02
C SER A 102 -29.84 -1.23 -10.46
N GLN A 103 -30.04 -0.39 -9.46
CA GLN A 103 -29.01 0.41 -8.81
C GLN A 103 -28.00 -0.50 -8.10
N LEU A 104 -28.44 -1.59 -7.48
CA LEU A 104 -27.55 -2.59 -6.89
C LEU A 104 -26.70 -3.33 -7.94
N ILE A 105 -27.24 -3.62 -9.13
CA ILE A 105 -26.45 -4.14 -10.27
C ILE A 105 -25.35 -3.14 -10.66
N MET A 106 -25.67 -1.84 -10.76
CA MET A 106 -24.68 -0.80 -11.05
C MET A 106 -23.57 -0.78 -10.00
N VAL A 107 -23.94 -0.73 -8.72
CA VAL A 107 -23.02 -0.74 -7.58
C VAL A 107 -22.08 -1.93 -7.64
N ILE A 108 -22.60 -3.16 -7.75
CA ILE A 108 -21.78 -4.38 -7.74
C ILE A 108 -20.82 -4.38 -8.94
N VAL A 109 -21.30 -4.07 -10.15
CA VAL A 109 -20.47 -4.09 -11.37
C VAL A 109 -19.36 -3.03 -11.33
N ILE A 110 -19.58 -1.90 -10.67
CA ILE A 110 -18.56 -0.86 -10.42
C ILE A 110 -17.60 -1.29 -9.29
N MET A 111 -18.12 -1.85 -8.20
CA MET A 111 -17.35 -2.26 -7.02
C MET A 111 -16.47 -3.48 -7.25
N THR A 112 -16.89 -4.43 -8.10
CA THR A 112 -16.12 -5.62 -8.49
C THR A 112 -15.35 -5.45 -9.82
N GLU A 113 -15.27 -4.22 -10.33
CA GLU A 113 -14.60 -3.83 -11.59
C GLU A 113 -15.08 -4.51 -12.90
N ARG A 114 -16.20 -5.25 -12.84
CA ARG A 114 -16.77 -5.96 -13.99
C ARG A 114 -17.28 -5.03 -15.09
N TYR A 115 -17.47 -3.73 -14.81
CA TYR A 115 -17.82 -2.71 -15.82
C TYR A 115 -16.86 -2.70 -17.02
N LYS A 116 -15.60 -3.13 -16.83
CA LYS A 116 -14.57 -3.23 -17.86
C LYS A 116 -14.96 -4.15 -19.03
N HIS A 117 -15.91 -5.08 -18.84
CA HIS A 117 -16.46 -5.92 -19.92
C HIS A 117 -17.42 -5.18 -20.87
N VAL A 118 -17.98 -4.05 -20.42
CA VAL A 118 -19.03 -3.31 -21.15
C VAL A 118 -18.52 -1.94 -21.58
N LEU A 119 -17.86 -1.21 -20.67
CA LEU A 119 -17.25 0.10 -20.90
C LEU A 119 -15.78 -0.02 -21.33
N ALA A 120 -15.47 -1.01 -22.18
CA ALA A 120 -14.11 -1.39 -22.55
C ALA A 120 -13.33 -0.33 -23.38
N ARG A 121 -14.02 0.68 -23.91
CA ARG A 121 -13.45 1.76 -24.74
C ARG A 121 -12.93 2.96 -23.94
N GLY A 122 -13.40 3.13 -22.71
CA GLY A 122 -13.06 4.27 -21.86
C GLY A 122 -11.79 4.07 -21.04
N SER A 123 -11.46 5.09 -20.24
CA SER A 123 -10.50 4.92 -19.15
C SER A 123 -10.96 3.81 -18.21
N LYS A 124 -10.02 2.94 -17.85
CA LYS A 124 -10.28 1.84 -16.90
C LYS A 124 -10.37 2.32 -15.46
N ASP A 125 -10.07 3.59 -15.19
CA ASP A 125 -9.91 4.12 -13.85
C ASP A 125 -11.23 4.60 -13.23
N ARG A 126 -11.66 3.93 -12.16
CA ARG A 126 -12.82 4.32 -11.34
C ARG A 126 -12.45 5.29 -10.19
N THR A 127 -11.18 5.66 -10.02
CA THR A 127 -10.69 6.52 -8.92
C THR A 127 -11.45 7.85 -8.85
N LYS A 128 -11.74 8.47 -9.99
CA LYS A 128 -12.55 9.70 -10.11
C LYS A 128 -13.98 9.52 -9.59
N LEU A 129 -14.61 8.40 -9.91
CA LEU A 129 -15.96 8.05 -9.48
C LEU A 129 -16.01 7.71 -7.99
N ILE A 130 -15.01 6.98 -7.47
CA ILE A 130 -14.83 6.71 -6.04
C ILE A 130 -14.64 8.02 -5.27
N PHE A 131 -13.78 8.92 -5.75
CA PHE A 131 -13.58 10.24 -5.13
C PHE A 131 -14.90 11.00 -5.01
N LYS A 132 -15.65 11.12 -6.12
CA LYS A 132 -16.96 11.79 -6.13
C LYS A 132 -17.96 11.17 -5.15
N SER A 133 -17.97 9.85 -5.01
CA SER A 133 -18.86 9.14 -4.07
C SER A 133 -18.54 9.41 -2.59
N LEU A 134 -17.31 9.83 -2.28
CA LEU A 134 -16.82 10.14 -0.94
C LEU A 134 -16.78 11.65 -0.64
N ALA A 135 -16.72 12.49 -1.67
CA ALA A 135 -16.52 13.92 -1.54
C ALA A 135 -17.77 14.65 -1.01
N VAL A 136 -17.52 15.70 -0.24
CA VAL A 136 -18.50 16.70 0.18
C VAL A 136 -18.09 18.04 -0.41
N TYR A 137 -19.07 18.82 -0.87
CA TYR A 137 -18.85 20.16 -1.43
C TYR A 137 -18.85 21.20 -0.31
N ASP A 138 -17.68 21.76 0.02
CA ASP A 138 -17.60 22.88 0.96
C ASP A 138 -17.91 24.20 0.24
N ARG A 139 -19.14 24.67 0.40
CA ARG A 139 -19.58 25.99 -0.12
C ARG A 139 -18.75 27.14 0.44
N LYS A 140 -18.23 27.04 1.69
CA LYS A 140 -17.48 28.13 2.32
C LYS A 140 -16.06 28.24 1.77
N ALA A 141 -15.42 27.13 1.42
CA ALA A 141 -14.12 27.13 0.74
C ALA A 141 -14.22 27.74 -0.68
N SER A 142 -15.28 27.42 -1.42
CA SER A 142 -15.51 28.00 -2.76
C SER A 142 -15.88 29.49 -2.71
N GLU A 143 -16.58 29.94 -1.68
CA GLU A 143 -16.85 31.38 -1.44
C GLU A 143 -15.58 32.16 -1.05
N ALA A 144 -14.61 31.53 -0.36
CA ALA A 144 -13.36 32.17 0.02
C ALA A 144 -12.37 32.35 -1.16
N ASN A 145 -12.39 31.45 -2.14
CA ASN A 145 -11.57 31.55 -3.35
C ASN A 145 -12.20 32.41 -4.46
N ALA A 146 -13.52 32.67 -4.39
CA ALA A 146 -14.22 33.57 -5.30
C ALA A 146 -13.87 35.04 -5.02
N SER A 147 -12.71 35.48 -5.54
CA SER A 147 -12.32 36.89 -5.50
C SER A 147 -13.44 37.77 -6.08
N PRO A 148 -13.96 38.78 -5.34
CA PRO A 148 -15.06 39.59 -5.83
C PRO A 148 -14.58 40.44 -7.01
N ALA A 149 -15.13 40.17 -8.19
CA ALA A 149 -14.89 40.97 -9.38
C ALA A 149 -15.29 42.42 -9.12
N GLN A 150 -14.29 43.31 -9.00
CA GLN A 150 -14.53 44.72 -8.74
C GLN A 150 -15.23 45.35 -9.95
N THR A 151 -16.49 45.73 -9.75
CA THR A 151 -17.25 46.55 -10.68
C THR A 151 -16.54 47.88 -10.88
N VAL A 152 -16.03 48.11 -12.09
CA VAL A 152 -15.28 49.32 -12.44
C VAL A 152 -16.22 50.52 -12.41
N SER A 153 -16.07 51.37 -11.40
CA SER A 153 -16.66 52.71 -11.35
C SER A 153 -15.53 53.73 -11.26
N ALA A 154 -15.37 54.54 -12.30
CA ALA A 154 -14.31 55.53 -12.43
C ALA A 154 -14.54 56.76 -11.51
N PRO A 155 -13.47 57.37 -10.97
CA PRO A 155 -13.50 58.72 -10.42
C PRO A 155 -12.78 59.73 -11.32
N ASP A 156 -13.39 60.93 -11.45
CA ASP A 156 -12.84 62.09 -12.14
C ASP A 156 -11.65 62.74 -11.40
N GLU A 157 -10.92 63.59 -12.13
CA GLU A 157 -9.81 64.40 -11.63
C GLU A 157 -10.25 65.50 -10.63
N ALA A 158 -9.40 65.83 -9.63
CA ALA A 158 -8.70 67.15 -9.59
C ALA A 158 -8.02 67.47 -8.23
N SER A 159 -6.76 67.94 -8.33
CA SER A 159 -6.14 69.04 -7.53
C SER A 159 -6.07 68.99 -5.98
N GLY A 160 -4.87 69.19 -5.37
CA GLY A 160 -4.85 69.54 -3.94
C GLY A 160 -3.59 69.81 -3.09
N ARG A 161 -2.34 69.81 -3.60
CA ARG A 161 -1.14 70.50 -3.01
C ARG A 161 -0.74 70.37 -1.50
N HIS A 162 0.52 69.93 -1.29
CA HIS A 162 1.51 70.39 -0.26
C HIS A 162 1.29 70.07 1.25
N ALA A 163 2.32 69.85 2.10
CA ALA A 163 3.75 69.57 1.91
C ALA A 163 4.45 69.09 3.22
N HIS A 164 5.63 68.43 3.09
CA HIS A 164 6.72 68.27 4.10
C HIS A 164 6.43 67.49 5.42
N ALA A 165 7.36 66.82 6.13
CA ALA A 165 8.77 66.35 5.93
C ALA A 165 9.19 65.49 7.19
N THR A 166 10.33 64.79 7.37
CA THR A 166 11.53 64.43 6.55
C THR A 166 12.30 63.26 7.24
N SER A 167 12.54 62.13 6.56
CA SER A 167 13.81 61.33 6.59
C SER A 167 13.59 59.99 5.84
N ALA A 168 14.20 59.67 4.68
CA ALA A 168 15.63 59.52 4.34
C ALA A 168 16.34 58.42 5.18
N ALA A 169 17.05 57.42 4.65
CA ALA A 169 17.22 56.82 3.30
C ALA A 169 17.74 55.36 3.55
N ALA A 170 17.73 54.34 2.68
CA ALA A 170 18.04 54.23 1.25
C ALA A 170 17.48 52.84 0.78
N SER A 171 16.66 52.70 -0.27
CA SER A 171 16.93 52.74 -1.72
C SER A 171 17.61 51.49 -2.33
N ALA A 172 16.98 50.94 -3.38
CA ALA A 172 17.45 49.92 -4.35
C ALA A 172 17.66 48.48 -3.80
N ALA A 173 17.03 47.42 -4.30
CA ALA A 173 16.67 47.15 -5.69
C ALA A 173 15.45 46.22 -5.78
N ALA A 174 14.40 46.65 -6.47
CA ALA A 174 13.31 45.76 -6.90
C ALA A 174 13.74 45.02 -8.16
N GLY A 175 13.88 43.69 -8.07
CA GLY A 175 14.24 42.83 -9.20
C GLY A 175 13.34 41.61 -9.26
N PHE A 176 12.47 41.58 -10.28
CA PHE A 176 11.74 40.41 -10.78
C PHE A 176 11.39 39.32 -9.77
N ALA A 177 10.25 39.49 -9.09
CA ALA A 177 9.49 38.33 -8.64
C ALA A 177 9.04 37.57 -9.90
N VAL A 178 9.67 36.43 -10.17
CA VAL A 178 9.22 35.51 -11.22
C VAL A 178 7.89 34.94 -10.75
N ASP A 179 6.85 35.07 -11.57
CA ASP A 179 5.56 34.46 -11.31
C ASP A 179 5.74 32.95 -11.10
N LEU A 180 5.50 32.50 -9.87
CA LEU A 180 5.14 31.11 -9.65
C LEU A 180 3.78 30.92 -10.33
N PRO A 181 3.65 30.03 -11.33
CA PRO A 181 2.35 29.76 -11.90
C PRO A 181 1.44 29.27 -10.79
N GLY A 182 0.28 29.93 -10.62
CA GLY A 182 -0.77 29.41 -9.78
C GLY A 182 -1.15 28.02 -10.30
N ASP A 183 -1.32 27.07 -9.37
CA ASP A 183 -1.68 25.66 -9.65
C ASP A 183 -3.18 25.54 -10.03
N ASP A 184 -3.70 26.56 -10.74
CA ASP A 184 -5.05 26.68 -11.29
C ASP A 184 -5.10 26.03 -12.68
N GLU A 185 -4.62 24.79 -12.79
CA GLU A 185 -5.08 23.94 -13.89
C GLU A 185 -6.56 23.65 -13.67
N SER A 186 -7.39 24.29 -14.49
CA SER A 186 -8.83 24.05 -14.57
C SER A 186 -9.07 22.59 -14.93
N CYS A 187 -9.28 21.75 -13.91
CA CYS A 187 -9.46 20.30 -14.05
C CYS A 187 -10.84 19.93 -14.61
N GLU A 188 -11.24 20.54 -15.73
CA GLU A 188 -12.36 20.13 -16.58
C GLU A 188 -11.98 18.94 -17.46
N GLU A 189 -11.31 17.94 -16.88
CA GLU A 189 -11.37 16.60 -17.45
C GLU A 189 -12.82 16.11 -17.29
N ASP A 190 -13.47 15.73 -18.39
CA ASP A 190 -14.71 14.96 -18.33
C ASP A 190 -14.51 13.63 -17.60
N ASP A 191 -15.57 13.04 -17.09
CA ASP A 191 -15.49 11.74 -16.42
C ASP A 191 -15.54 10.63 -17.47
N ASP A 192 -14.37 10.23 -17.97
CA ASP A 192 -14.20 9.24 -19.07
C ASP A 192 -15.12 8.02 -18.96
N LEU A 193 -15.35 7.52 -17.74
CA LEU A 193 -16.18 6.34 -17.50
C LEU A 193 -17.67 6.66 -17.69
N VAL A 194 -18.11 7.82 -17.22
CA VAL A 194 -19.45 8.37 -17.44
C VAL A 194 -19.64 8.72 -18.92
N LEU A 195 -18.65 9.34 -19.57
CA LEU A 195 -18.66 9.65 -21.01
C LEU A 195 -18.83 8.38 -21.85
N THR A 196 -18.05 7.33 -21.57
CA THR A 196 -18.17 6.02 -22.23
C THR A 196 -19.55 5.37 -22.01
N ALA A 197 -20.18 5.60 -20.86
CA ALA A 197 -21.54 5.14 -20.61
C ALA A 197 -22.61 5.97 -21.36
N HIS A 198 -22.41 7.28 -21.53
CA HIS A 198 -23.25 8.12 -22.38
C HIS A 198 -23.14 7.72 -23.86
N GLU A 199 -21.92 7.46 -24.37
CA GLU A 199 -21.68 6.92 -25.71
C GLU A 199 -22.40 5.58 -25.93
N LEU A 200 -22.35 4.66 -24.95
CA LEU A 200 -23.01 3.37 -25.05
C LEU A 200 -24.55 3.47 -25.08
N LEU A 201 -25.10 4.55 -24.53
CA LEU A 201 -26.54 4.83 -24.48
C LEU A 201 -27.02 5.72 -25.63
N ASP A 202 -26.17 6.00 -26.63
CA ASP A 202 -26.43 6.92 -27.75
C ASP A 202 -26.90 8.33 -27.29
N ILE A 203 -26.44 8.80 -26.12
CA ILE A 203 -26.78 10.11 -25.57
C ILE A 203 -25.87 11.16 -26.21
N SER A 204 -26.44 12.09 -26.97
CA SER A 204 -25.68 13.21 -27.53
C SER A 204 -25.11 14.09 -26.41
N THR A 205 -23.80 14.32 -26.45
CA THR A 205 -23.04 15.08 -25.44
C THR A 205 -23.59 16.49 -25.22
N ASP A 206 -24.08 17.16 -26.27
CA ASP A 206 -24.78 18.45 -26.21
C ASP A 206 -25.99 18.46 -25.25
N SER A 207 -26.66 17.32 -25.05
CA SER A 207 -27.79 17.18 -24.12
C SER A 207 -27.37 16.86 -22.69
N ALA A 208 -26.16 16.33 -22.49
CA ALA A 208 -25.59 16.08 -21.17
C ALA A 208 -25.03 17.36 -20.52
N GLN A 209 -24.49 18.29 -21.33
CA GLN A 209 -23.91 19.56 -20.85
C GLN A 209 -24.93 20.54 -20.26
N GLN A 210 -26.24 20.39 -20.49
CA GLN A 210 -27.24 21.36 -20.01
C GLN A 210 -27.37 21.46 -18.48
N ARG A 211 -26.74 20.55 -17.72
CA ARG A 211 -26.63 20.68 -16.26
C ARG A 211 -25.48 19.85 -15.68
N SER A 212 -24.26 20.10 -16.15
CA SER A 212 -23.05 19.60 -15.48
C SER A 212 -23.08 20.00 -14.00
N PRO A 213 -22.77 19.09 -13.05
CA PRO A 213 -22.60 19.47 -11.65
C PRO A 213 -21.47 20.52 -11.54
N PRO A 214 -21.50 21.41 -10.52
CA PRO A 214 -20.46 22.42 -10.36
C PRO A 214 -19.07 21.75 -10.36
N GLY A 215 -18.13 22.36 -11.07
CA GLY A 215 -16.77 21.86 -11.23
C GLY A 215 -16.05 21.67 -9.90
N PHE A 216 -14.86 21.05 -9.94
CA PHE A 216 -14.09 20.58 -8.77
C PHE A 216 -13.77 21.59 -7.66
N HIS A 217 -14.11 22.87 -7.83
CA HIS A 217 -13.98 23.92 -6.82
C HIS A 217 -14.76 23.58 -5.54
N GLY A 218 -14.03 23.20 -4.48
CA GLY A 218 -14.54 22.94 -3.14
C GLY A 218 -14.92 21.49 -2.81
N ALA A 219 -14.71 20.53 -3.72
CA ALA A 219 -14.96 19.11 -3.43
C ALA A 219 -13.79 18.50 -2.63
N ILE A 220 -14.05 18.06 -1.40
CA ILE A 220 -13.07 17.42 -0.51
C ILE A 220 -13.63 16.12 0.09
N ILE A 221 -12.80 15.10 0.28
CA ILE A 221 -13.16 13.94 1.12
C ILE A 221 -12.83 14.29 2.58
N PRO A 222 -13.81 14.27 3.52
CA PRO A 222 -13.54 14.47 4.94
C PRO A 222 -12.58 13.42 5.48
N THR A 223 -11.56 13.84 6.23
CA THR A 223 -10.51 12.94 6.76
C THR A 223 -11.08 11.82 7.62
N ASP A 224 -12.08 12.10 8.46
CA ASP A 224 -12.76 11.12 9.30
C ASP A 224 -13.55 10.06 8.49
N ASN A 225 -14.24 10.48 7.42
CA ASN A 225 -14.92 9.54 6.52
C ASN A 225 -13.91 8.62 5.82
N PHE A 226 -12.78 9.17 5.35
CA PHE A 226 -11.74 8.37 4.73
C PHE A 226 -11.07 7.42 5.72
N ARG A 227 -10.77 7.87 6.95
CA ARG A 227 -10.25 7.02 8.04
C ARG A 227 -11.15 5.81 8.31
N LYS A 228 -12.47 6.03 8.47
CA LYS A 228 -13.45 4.96 8.67
C LYS A 228 -13.45 3.95 7.53
N LEU A 229 -13.38 4.44 6.28
CA LEU A 229 -13.25 3.58 5.11
C LEU A 229 -11.92 2.81 5.08
N LEU A 230 -10.79 3.45 5.40
CA LEU A 230 -9.48 2.80 5.47
C LEU A 230 -9.47 1.64 6.48
N MET A 231 -10.05 1.84 7.67
CA MET A 231 -10.17 0.78 8.67
C MET A 231 -10.99 -0.41 8.15
N LEU A 232 -12.10 -0.16 7.42
CA LEU A 232 -12.88 -1.21 6.77
C LEU A 232 -12.08 -1.91 5.65
N LEU A 233 -11.36 -1.16 4.81
CA LEU A 233 -10.58 -1.71 3.69
C LEU A 233 -9.39 -2.56 4.17
N LEU A 234 -8.74 -2.19 5.28
CA LEU A 234 -7.69 -2.98 5.94
C LEU A 234 -8.23 -4.26 6.60
N LEU A 235 -9.45 -4.21 7.14
CA LEU A 235 -10.13 -5.40 7.66
C LEU A 235 -10.53 -6.35 6.52
N ALA A 236 -11.01 -5.78 5.40
CA ALA A 236 -11.48 -6.50 4.23
C ALA A 236 -10.38 -6.96 3.25
N ALA A 237 -9.15 -6.44 3.35
CA ALA A 237 -8.03 -6.77 2.46
C ALA A 237 -7.70 -8.28 2.34
N PRO A 238 -7.73 -9.09 3.41
CA PRO A 238 -7.49 -10.53 3.33
C PRO A 238 -8.70 -11.39 2.94
N LEU A 239 -9.87 -10.80 2.65
CA LEU A 239 -11.07 -11.59 2.34
C LEU A 239 -10.92 -12.33 0.99
N ASP A 240 -11.05 -13.66 1.04
CA ASP A 240 -11.45 -14.45 -0.12
C ASP A 240 -12.97 -14.28 -0.38
N ALA A 241 -13.43 -14.48 -1.62
CA ALA A 241 -14.83 -14.23 -2.04
C ALA A 241 -15.93 -15.05 -1.32
N GLN A 242 -15.56 -15.94 -0.39
CA GLN A 242 -16.46 -16.74 0.45
C GLN A 242 -16.27 -16.49 1.96
N GLU A 243 -15.26 -15.70 2.36
CA GLU A 243 -14.97 -15.40 3.76
C GLU A 243 -15.67 -14.12 4.20
N SER A 244 -16.29 -14.11 5.37
CA SER A 244 -17.06 -12.96 5.85
C SER A 244 -16.31 -12.14 6.90
N LEU A 245 -16.63 -10.85 7.00
CA LEU A 245 -15.98 -9.93 7.95
C LEU A 245 -16.09 -10.37 9.42
N ALA A 246 -17.15 -11.09 9.81
CA ALA A 246 -17.30 -11.61 11.17
C ALA A 246 -16.18 -12.60 11.57
N GLN A 247 -15.55 -13.29 10.60
CA GLN A 247 -14.43 -14.21 10.85
C GLN A 247 -13.17 -13.49 11.32
N TYR A 248 -13.10 -12.16 11.13
CA TYR A 248 -11.99 -11.30 11.52
C TYR A 248 -12.36 -10.35 12.68
N SER A 249 -13.42 -10.66 13.43
CA SER A 249 -13.93 -9.83 14.53
C SER A 249 -12.92 -9.59 15.67
N ASP A 250 -11.97 -10.51 15.89
CA ASP A 250 -10.88 -10.32 16.86
C ASP A 250 -9.96 -9.14 16.49
N ARG A 251 -9.79 -8.84 15.19
CA ARG A 251 -8.98 -7.71 14.67
C ARG A 251 -9.65 -6.33 14.85
N VAL A 252 -10.83 -6.26 15.46
CA VAL A 252 -11.50 -5.00 15.83
C VAL A 252 -11.83 -4.92 17.33
N ALA A 253 -11.19 -5.77 18.14
CA ALA A 253 -11.39 -5.83 19.59
C ALA A 253 -10.15 -5.36 20.37
N GLY A 254 -10.37 -4.63 21.47
CA GLY A 254 -9.31 -4.21 22.40
C GLY A 254 -8.15 -3.49 21.71
N ALA A 255 -6.92 -3.92 22.00
CA ALA A 255 -5.70 -3.30 21.49
C ALA A 255 -5.53 -3.41 19.95
N GLU A 256 -6.13 -4.41 19.30
CA GLU A 256 -6.06 -4.55 17.84
C GLU A 256 -6.87 -3.45 17.13
N LEU A 257 -7.95 -2.95 17.76
CA LEU A 257 -8.69 -1.79 17.23
C LEU A 257 -7.85 -0.50 17.25
N ASP A 258 -7.05 -0.30 18.30
CA ASP A 258 -6.17 0.88 18.39
C ASP A 258 -4.98 0.76 17.42
N ARG A 259 -4.46 -0.45 17.19
CA ARG A 259 -3.49 -0.73 16.11
C ARG A 259 -4.08 -0.45 14.73
N LEU A 260 -5.25 -1.00 14.42
CA LEU A 260 -5.98 -0.75 13.17
C LEU A 260 -6.18 0.76 12.92
N ARG A 261 -6.52 1.52 13.96
CA ARG A 261 -6.63 2.98 13.89
C ARG A 261 -5.27 3.62 13.61
N ALA A 262 -4.21 3.26 14.33
CA ALA A 262 -2.87 3.80 14.11
C ALA A 262 -2.36 3.51 12.68
N THR A 263 -2.55 2.29 12.16
CA THR A 263 -2.26 1.94 10.76
C THR A 263 -3.05 2.82 9.78
N ALA A 264 -4.33 3.08 10.06
CA ALA A 264 -5.16 3.96 9.24
C ALA A 264 -4.70 5.44 9.29
N GLU A 265 -4.22 5.94 10.44
CA GLU A 265 -3.61 7.28 10.52
C GLU A 265 -2.33 7.37 9.69
N CYS A 266 -1.45 6.37 9.73
CA CYS A 266 -0.23 6.34 8.94
C CYS A 266 -0.51 6.41 7.43
N ILE A 267 -1.59 5.76 6.97
CA ILE A 267 -2.08 5.83 5.59
C ILE A 267 -2.68 7.21 5.30
N LEU A 268 -3.52 7.74 6.19
CA LEU A 268 -4.16 9.05 6.02
C LEU A 268 -3.13 10.19 5.90
N ALA A 269 -2.07 10.13 6.72
CA ALA A 269 -0.95 11.07 6.72
C ALA A 269 -0.18 11.12 5.39
N ALA A 270 -0.31 10.10 4.53
CA ALA A 270 0.27 10.12 3.18
C ALA A 270 -0.47 11.08 2.23
N PHE A 271 -1.76 11.32 2.47
CA PHE A 271 -2.60 12.22 1.66
C PHE A 271 -2.58 13.66 2.16
N VAL A 272 -2.70 13.81 3.48
CA VAL A 272 -3.06 15.06 4.15
C VAL A 272 -2.39 15.11 5.52
N ASP A 273 -1.76 16.23 5.83
CA ASP A 273 -1.47 16.59 7.22
C ASP A 273 -2.78 17.03 7.89
N VAL A 274 -3.25 16.21 8.83
CA VAL A 274 -4.55 16.35 9.51
C VAL A 274 -4.60 17.59 10.40
N GLU A 275 -3.45 18.12 10.85
CA GLU A 275 -3.39 19.37 11.61
C GLU A 275 -3.65 20.61 10.74
N THR A 276 -3.34 20.55 9.43
CA THR A 276 -3.26 21.74 8.57
C THR A 276 -4.27 21.78 7.42
N SER A 277 -4.94 20.68 7.07
CA SER A 277 -5.99 20.71 6.03
C SER A 277 -7.24 19.87 6.36
N PRO A 278 -8.46 20.35 5.99
CA PRO A 278 -9.72 19.77 6.45
C PRO A 278 -10.18 18.50 5.69
N GLY A 279 -9.51 18.14 4.59
CA GLY A 279 -9.93 17.03 3.74
C GLY A 279 -9.05 16.84 2.51
N ILE A 280 -9.17 15.66 1.89
CA ILE A 280 -8.35 15.25 0.74
C ILE A 280 -8.95 15.84 -0.54
N LYS A 281 -8.13 16.55 -1.33
CA LYS A 281 -8.51 17.11 -2.64
C LYS A 281 -8.37 16.07 -3.76
N TYR A 282 -9.10 16.26 -4.86
CA TYR A 282 -9.08 15.32 -6.00
C TYR A 282 -7.68 15.13 -6.59
N MET A 283 -6.88 16.20 -6.76
CA MET A 283 -5.51 16.09 -7.29
C MET A 283 -4.61 15.21 -6.41
N GLN A 284 -4.63 15.41 -5.09
CA GLN A 284 -3.90 14.56 -4.14
C GLN A 284 -4.33 13.10 -4.29
N PHE A 285 -5.64 12.84 -4.32
CA PHE A 285 -6.19 11.49 -4.47
C PHE A 285 -5.78 10.83 -5.80
N LYS A 286 -5.93 11.54 -6.93
CA LYS A 286 -5.55 11.09 -8.29
C LYS A 286 -4.05 10.77 -8.40
N THR A 287 -3.17 11.55 -7.78
CA THR A 287 -1.72 11.31 -7.82
C THR A 287 -1.29 10.18 -6.88
N ILE A 288 -1.88 10.11 -5.68
CA ILE A 288 -1.40 9.23 -4.60
C ILE A 288 -1.89 7.79 -4.77
N ILE A 289 -3.17 7.58 -5.07
CA ILE A 289 -3.79 6.25 -5.14
C ILE A 289 -3.01 5.30 -6.08
N PRO A 290 -2.69 5.66 -7.34
CA PRO A 290 -2.06 4.71 -8.27
C PRO A 290 -0.62 4.33 -7.92
N THR A 291 0.05 5.12 -7.06
CA THR A 291 1.48 4.95 -6.75
C THR A 291 1.70 4.33 -5.38
N LEU A 292 1.02 4.83 -4.34
CA LEU A 292 1.18 4.36 -2.96
C LEU A 292 0.16 3.26 -2.60
N PHE A 293 -1.01 3.26 -3.23
CA PHE A 293 -2.10 2.34 -2.85
C PHE A 293 -2.82 1.70 -4.06
N PRO A 294 -2.11 1.14 -5.05
CA PRO A 294 -2.72 0.58 -6.27
C PRO A 294 -3.74 -0.54 -6.00
N ASN A 295 -3.67 -1.20 -4.84
CA ASN A 295 -4.59 -2.27 -4.45
C ASN A 295 -5.67 -1.83 -3.44
N LEU A 296 -5.75 -0.55 -3.05
CA LEU A 296 -6.61 -0.07 -1.95
C LEU A 296 -8.08 -0.52 -2.06
N PHE A 297 -8.60 -0.47 -3.28
CA PHE A 297 -10.01 -0.75 -3.57
C PHE A 297 -10.24 -2.19 -4.06
N ASN A 298 -9.21 -3.04 -4.05
CA ASN A 298 -9.36 -4.46 -4.39
C ASN A 298 -10.19 -5.21 -3.34
N SER A 299 -10.16 -4.77 -2.08
CA SER A 299 -10.99 -5.34 -1.00
C SER A 299 -12.50 -5.22 -1.28
N PHE A 300 -12.93 -4.24 -2.10
CA PHE A 300 -14.32 -4.16 -2.54
C PHE A 300 -14.73 -5.30 -3.47
N ASN A 301 -13.80 -5.92 -4.20
CA ASN A 301 -14.13 -7.05 -5.08
C ASN A 301 -14.68 -8.20 -4.23
N ALA A 302 -13.91 -8.66 -3.23
CA ALA A 302 -14.35 -9.71 -2.31
C ALA A 302 -15.62 -9.30 -1.55
N LEU A 303 -15.64 -8.08 -0.98
CA LEU A 303 -16.77 -7.59 -0.17
C LEU A 303 -18.09 -7.56 -0.96
N PHE A 304 -18.09 -7.15 -2.23
CA PHE A 304 -19.31 -7.09 -3.06
C PHE A 304 -19.61 -8.38 -3.82
N GLU A 305 -18.65 -9.29 -3.99
CA GLU A 305 -18.92 -10.63 -4.54
C GLU A 305 -19.79 -11.50 -3.61
N HIS A 306 -19.88 -11.19 -2.30
CA HIS A 306 -20.86 -11.80 -1.40
C HIS A 306 -22.32 -11.67 -1.86
N PHE A 307 -22.68 -10.65 -2.65
CA PHE A 307 -24.03 -10.55 -3.21
C PHE A 307 -24.31 -11.60 -4.31
N LEU A 308 -23.27 -12.28 -4.83
CA LEU A 308 -23.36 -13.28 -5.88
C LEU A 308 -23.48 -14.73 -5.36
N PHE A 309 -23.37 -14.92 -4.03
CA PHE A 309 -23.46 -16.21 -3.37
C PHE A 309 -24.65 -16.24 -2.40
N SER A 310 -25.81 -16.73 -2.87
CA SER A 310 -26.95 -16.92 -1.95
C SER A 310 -26.70 -18.09 -1.00
N LYS A 311 -26.83 -17.84 0.31
CA LYS A 311 -26.79 -18.86 1.38
C LYS A 311 -27.88 -19.94 1.22
N ASN A 312 -28.93 -19.69 0.42
CA ASN A 312 -29.99 -20.65 0.09
C ASN A 312 -29.63 -21.61 -1.06
N LEU A 313 -28.65 -21.24 -1.89
CA LEU A 313 -28.30 -21.94 -3.13
C LEU A 313 -27.08 -22.86 -2.93
N ASP A 314 -26.89 -23.36 -1.72
CA ASP A 314 -25.80 -24.26 -1.36
C ASP A 314 -26.02 -25.65 -1.97
N LEU A 315 -25.53 -25.81 -3.20
CA LEU A 315 -25.60 -27.05 -3.98
C LEU A 315 -24.90 -28.24 -3.30
N SER A 316 -24.08 -28.02 -2.27
CA SER A 316 -23.45 -29.10 -1.49
C SER A 316 -24.44 -29.85 -0.58
N LYS A 317 -25.59 -29.24 -0.26
CA LYS A 317 -26.61 -29.84 0.63
C LYS A 317 -27.40 -31.00 -0.02
N HIS A 318 -27.36 -31.14 -1.35
CA HIS A 318 -28.03 -32.23 -2.06
C HIS A 318 -27.27 -33.57 -2.01
N ARG A 319 -27.03 -34.11 -0.81
CA ARG A 319 -26.66 -35.54 -0.67
C ARG A 319 -27.08 -36.26 0.62
N ASN A 320 -27.47 -35.57 1.70
CA ASN A 320 -27.98 -36.24 2.91
C ASN A 320 -29.04 -35.36 3.60
N ASP A 321 -30.30 -35.43 3.17
CA ASP A 321 -31.41 -34.96 4.00
C ASP A 321 -32.11 -36.15 4.65
N SER A 322 -31.69 -36.43 5.89
CA SER A 322 -32.43 -37.29 6.81
C SER A 322 -32.47 -36.66 8.19
N GLY A 323 -33.04 -35.45 8.26
CA GLY A 323 -33.77 -35.00 9.45
C GLY A 323 -32.95 -34.69 10.70
N THR A 324 -32.03 -33.73 10.62
CA THR A 324 -31.65 -32.90 11.78
C THR A 324 -31.79 -31.43 11.42
N LYS A 325 -32.50 -30.66 12.27
CA LYS A 325 -32.50 -29.19 12.22
C LYS A 325 -31.20 -28.70 12.84
N ASP A 326 -30.09 -28.92 12.15
CA ASP A 326 -28.80 -28.52 12.68
C ASP A 326 -28.61 -27.01 12.60
N ILE A 327 -28.14 -26.52 13.74
CA ILE A 327 -27.75 -25.16 14.09
C ILE A 327 -26.94 -24.52 12.97
N ASN A 328 -27.09 -23.18 12.82
CA ASN A 328 -26.28 -22.33 11.93
C ASN A 328 -24.87 -22.91 11.70
N PRO A 329 -24.40 -23.07 10.45
CA PRO A 329 -23.03 -23.48 10.21
C PRO A 329 -22.14 -22.39 10.79
N THR A 330 -21.59 -22.63 11.97
CA THR A 330 -20.57 -21.80 12.60
C THR A 330 -19.48 -21.61 11.57
N SER A 331 -19.27 -20.37 11.14
CA SER A 331 -18.24 -20.05 10.15
C SER A 331 -16.96 -20.71 10.60
N LYS A 332 -16.33 -21.50 9.72
CA LYS A 332 -14.99 -22.03 10.00
C LYS A 332 -14.12 -20.83 10.39
N PRO A 333 -13.36 -20.89 11.49
CA PRO A 333 -12.48 -19.79 11.86
C PRO A 333 -11.56 -19.50 10.67
N ALA A 334 -11.36 -18.22 10.36
CA ALA A 334 -10.48 -17.81 9.27
C ALA A 334 -9.10 -18.45 9.45
N GLN A 335 -8.48 -18.86 8.33
CA GLN A 335 -7.09 -19.31 8.42
C GLN A 335 -6.21 -18.11 8.82
N PRO A 336 -5.28 -18.30 9.77
CA PRO A 336 -4.44 -17.21 10.27
C PRO A 336 -3.65 -16.57 9.13
N LEU A 337 -3.64 -15.24 9.09
CA LEU A 337 -3.03 -14.48 7.98
C LEU A 337 -1.52 -14.60 7.96
N LEU A 338 -0.93 -14.72 9.15
CA LEU A 338 0.49 -14.99 9.40
C LEU A 338 0.67 -16.39 10.01
N SER A 339 1.75 -17.05 9.63
CA SER A 339 2.14 -18.37 10.19
C SER A 339 2.74 -18.27 11.60
N ASP A 340 3.26 -17.09 11.95
CA ASP A 340 3.89 -16.76 13.22
C ASP A 340 3.61 -15.28 13.53
N LYS A 341 3.62 -14.86 14.80
CA LYS A 341 3.43 -13.44 15.14
C LYS A 341 4.77 -12.71 15.17
N GLY A 342 4.82 -11.53 14.55
CA GLY A 342 5.99 -10.65 14.61
C GLY A 342 6.01 -9.75 15.86
N ASP A 343 7.21 -9.28 16.18
CA ASP A 343 7.45 -8.11 17.02
C ASP A 343 7.21 -6.80 16.22
N ILE A 344 7.38 -6.85 14.88
CA ILE A 344 7.00 -5.78 13.95
C ILE A 344 5.77 -6.20 13.13
N LEU A 345 5.82 -7.31 12.39
CA LEU A 345 4.73 -7.66 11.47
C LEU A 345 3.51 -8.24 12.20
N ASP A 346 2.44 -7.45 12.26
CA ASP A 346 1.10 -7.87 12.67
C ASP A 346 0.11 -7.97 11.47
N ASP A 347 -1.11 -8.42 11.76
CA ASP A 347 -2.18 -8.59 10.76
C ASP A 347 -2.67 -7.26 10.14
N HIS A 348 -2.40 -6.11 10.77
CA HIS A 348 -2.79 -4.79 10.28
C HIS A 348 -1.70 -4.20 9.38
N MET A 349 -0.43 -4.36 9.75
CA MET A 349 0.72 -4.01 8.92
C MET A 349 0.82 -4.90 7.68
N LEU A 350 0.49 -6.20 7.77
CA LEU A 350 0.38 -7.07 6.59
C LEU A 350 -0.71 -6.56 5.63
N ALA A 351 -1.85 -6.13 6.16
CA ALA A 351 -2.91 -5.51 5.36
C ALA A 351 -2.47 -4.17 4.76
N GLN A 352 -1.71 -3.34 5.48
CA GLN A 352 -1.12 -2.09 4.98
C GLN A 352 -0.12 -2.33 3.83
N ILE A 353 0.70 -3.37 3.92
CA ILE A 353 1.64 -3.77 2.85
C ILE A 353 0.87 -4.28 1.62
N SER A 354 -0.26 -4.96 1.81
CA SER A 354 -1.11 -5.44 0.71
C SER A 354 -1.74 -4.32 -0.15
N LEU A 355 -1.69 -3.06 0.31
CA LEU A 355 -2.17 -1.91 -0.46
C LEU A 355 -1.27 -1.58 -1.66
N PHE A 356 0.01 -1.95 -1.62
CA PHE A 356 0.96 -1.75 -2.73
C PHE A 356 1.60 -3.04 -3.26
N LEU A 357 1.67 -4.11 -2.46
CA LEU A 357 2.05 -5.46 -2.93
C LEU A 357 0.82 -6.37 -3.09
N PRO A 358 0.77 -7.30 -4.06
CA PRO A 358 -0.39 -8.16 -4.24
C PRO A 358 -0.67 -9.06 -3.03
N GLY A 359 -1.83 -8.88 -2.38
CA GLY A 359 -2.24 -9.68 -1.21
C GLY A 359 -2.21 -11.20 -1.41
N SER A 360 -2.43 -11.67 -2.65
CA SER A 360 -2.34 -13.08 -3.05
C SER A 360 -0.95 -13.72 -2.91
N SER A 361 0.10 -12.90 -2.77
CA SER A 361 1.47 -13.34 -2.47
C SER A 361 1.85 -13.21 -0.99
N LEU A 362 0.99 -12.58 -0.18
CA LEU A 362 1.27 -12.21 1.21
C LEU A 362 0.43 -13.00 2.21
N PHE A 363 -0.91 -12.88 2.12
CA PHE A 363 -1.80 -13.51 3.09
C PHE A 363 -1.63 -15.03 3.07
N ARG A 364 -1.43 -15.63 4.25
CA ARG A 364 -1.22 -17.07 4.47
C ARG A 364 0.06 -17.63 3.82
N ARG A 365 0.94 -16.76 3.28
CA ARG A 365 2.16 -17.12 2.52
C ARG A 365 3.43 -16.44 3.05
N VAL A 366 3.33 -15.78 4.19
CA VAL A 366 4.44 -15.03 4.80
C VAL A 366 4.87 -15.73 6.08
N ARG A 367 6.17 -16.05 6.17
CA ARG A 367 6.78 -16.88 7.23
C ARG A 367 8.04 -16.20 7.79
N ARG A 368 8.19 -16.15 9.10
CA ARG A 368 9.33 -15.50 9.77
C ARG A 368 10.61 -16.32 9.52
N LEU A 369 11.63 -15.70 8.91
CA LEU A 369 12.93 -16.32 8.65
C LEU A 369 13.97 -15.91 9.71
N TYR A 370 13.92 -14.65 10.13
CA TYR A 370 14.84 -14.05 11.08
C TYR A 370 14.09 -13.01 11.93
N SER A 371 14.40 -12.98 13.22
CA SER A 371 14.09 -11.86 14.13
C SER A 371 15.33 -11.50 14.93
N GLY A 372 15.62 -10.21 15.08
CA GLY A 372 16.74 -9.71 15.88
C GLY A 372 16.59 -10.04 17.38
N SER A 373 15.34 -10.07 17.88
CA SER A 373 14.99 -10.46 19.24
C SER A 373 15.39 -11.91 19.57
N ASP A 374 15.08 -12.85 18.67
CA ASP A 374 15.33 -14.29 18.86
C ASP A 374 16.74 -14.74 18.43
N ALA A 375 17.26 -14.21 17.32
CA ALA A 375 18.50 -14.66 16.69
C ALA A 375 19.72 -13.78 16.99
N GLY A 376 19.52 -12.66 17.70
CA GLY A 376 20.53 -11.66 18.01
C GLY A 376 20.89 -10.76 16.83
N PHE A 377 21.04 -9.47 17.10
CA PHE A 377 21.39 -8.43 16.13
C PHE A 377 22.83 -8.59 15.62
N SER A 378 23.02 -9.34 14.52
CA SER A 378 24.32 -9.45 13.85
C SER A 378 24.19 -9.84 12.37
N MET A 379 25.14 -9.39 11.54
CA MET A 379 25.24 -9.86 10.14
C MET A 379 25.58 -11.35 10.01
N GLY A 380 26.02 -12.01 11.08
CA GLY A 380 26.32 -13.45 11.11
C GLY A 380 25.05 -14.31 11.23
N SER A 381 24.23 -14.01 12.24
CA SER A 381 22.92 -14.65 12.47
C SER A 381 21.99 -14.42 11.28
N PHE A 382 21.90 -13.18 10.78
CA PHE A 382 21.11 -12.81 9.61
C PHE A 382 21.42 -13.69 8.37
N ASP A 383 22.69 -13.75 7.97
CA ASP A 383 23.16 -14.53 6.81
C ASP A 383 22.74 -16.00 6.92
N SER A 384 23.05 -16.63 8.05
CA SER A 384 22.76 -18.05 8.30
C SER A 384 21.28 -18.43 8.22
N LYS A 385 20.37 -17.48 8.50
CA LYS A 385 18.91 -17.70 8.50
C LYS A 385 18.27 -17.35 7.17
N VAL A 386 18.73 -16.28 6.52
CA VAL A 386 18.04 -15.67 5.38
C VAL A 386 18.56 -16.18 4.03
N PHE A 387 19.85 -16.43 3.87
CA PHE A 387 20.47 -16.63 2.54
C PHE A 387 20.07 -17.94 1.84
N ASN A 388 19.56 -18.93 2.58
CA ASN A 388 19.08 -20.20 2.03
C ASN A 388 17.61 -20.17 1.55
N TRP A 389 16.91 -19.04 1.75
CA TRP A 389 15.60 -18.80 1.17
C TRP A 389 15.71 -18.48 -0.34
N ARG A 390 14.78 -19.01 -1.13
CA ARG A 390 14.83 -18.96 -2.61
C ARG A 390 13.60 -18.33 -3.27
N ALA A 391 12.74 -17.73 -2.47
CA ALA A 391 11.58 -16.96 -2.90
C ALA A 391 11.75 -15.49 -2.44
N PRO A 392 10.81 -14.59 -2.74
CA PRO A 392 10.91 -13.20 -2.29
C PRO A 392 10.98 -13.08 -0.76
N THR A 393 11.52 -11.95 -0.31
CA THR A 393 11.60 -11.61 1.12
C THR A 393 11.10 -10.20 1.39
N LEU A 394 10.59 -10.02 2.59
CA LEU A 394 10.17 -8.75 3.16
C LEU A 394 11.02 -8.50 4.40
N LEU A 395 11.94 -7.54 4.33
CA LEU A 395 12.69 -7.06 5.49
C LEU A 395 11.92 -5.89 6.12
N LEU A 396 11.80 -5.89 7.45
CA LEU A 396 11.20 -4.82 8.23
C LEU A 396 12.18 -4.39 9.32
N VAL A 397 12.34 -3.09 9.51
CA VAL A 397 13.15 -2.51 10.58
C VAL A 397 12.35 -1.41 11.26
N SER A 398 12.25 -1.48 12.58
CA SER A 398 11.52 -0.52 13.40
C SER A 398 12.42 0.03 14.50
N GLY A 399 12.29 1.32 14.79
CA GLY A 399 13.24 2.00 15.66
C GLY A 399 12.80 3.41 16.06
N THR A 400 13.54 4.02 16.98
CA THR A 400 13.24 5.37 17.50
C THR A 400 14.16 6.42 16.88
N VAL A 401 13.58 7.55 16.41
CA VAL A 401 14.35 8.62 15.77
C VAL A 401 15.29 9.29 16.77
N LEU A 402 16.58 9.34 16.44
CA LEU A 402 17.62 9.94 17.25
C LEU A 402 17.44 11.46 17.35
N SER A 403 17.78 11.99 18.53
CA SER A 403 17.85 13.44 18.76
C SER A 403 19.00 14.07 17.95
N GLU A 404 19.00 15.39 17.82
CA GLU A 404 20.11 16.09 17.14
C GLU A 404 21.43 16.08 17.93
N THR A 405 21.37 15.78 19.23
CA THR A 405 22.52 15.76 20.14
C THR A 405 22.91 14.34 20.53
N ALA A 406 24.05 13.86 20.01
CA ALA A 406 24.51 12.50 20.26
C ALA A 406 24.87 12.27 21.73
N SER A 407 24.05 11.46 22.39
CA SER A 407 24.09 11.14 23.82
C SER A 407 25.06 9.98 24.11
N GLY A 408 25.15 9.00 23.21
CA GLY A 408 25.99 7.79 23.36
C GLY A 408 27.35 7.83 22.67
N GLY A 409 28.28 6.97 23.11
CA GLY A 409 29.57 6.75 22.44
C GLY A 409 29.42 6.01 21.10
N GLN A 410 28.58 4.97 21.06
CA GLN A 410 28.24 4.24 19.83
C GLN A 410 27.48 5.13 18.84
N GLU A 411 26.53 5.92 19.33
CA GLU A 411 25.78 6.91 18.53
C GLU A 411 26.70 7.94 17.85
N ARG A 412 27.72 8.43 18.55
CA ARG A 412 28.77 9.29 17.96
C ARG A 412 29.58 8.56 16.89
N SER A 413 30.03 7.34 17.18
CA SER A 413 30.73 6.51 16.19
C SER A 413 29.89 6.23 14.93
N PHE A 414 28.58 6.05 15.09
CA PHE A 414 27.63 5.92 13.98
C PHE A 414 27.50 7.25 13.22
N ALA A 415 27.32 8.38 13.92
CA ALA A 415 27.23 9.70 13.31
C ALA A 415 28.50 10.08 12.51
N ASP A 416 29.68 9.74 13.02
CA ASP A 416 30.98 9.93 12.36
C ASP A 416 31.17 8.98 11.16
N SER A 417 30.53 7.80 11.16
CA SER A 417 30.52 6.89 10.02
C SER A 417 29.70 7.39 8.83
N LEU A 418 28.88 8.43 9.02
CA LEU A 418 27.99 9.01 8.01
C LEU A 418 28.49 10.38 7.53
N PRO A 419 28.05 10.83 6.35
CA PRO A 419 28.22 12.22 5.94
C PRO A 419 27.56 13.18 6.95
N THR A 420 28.03 14.42 7.00
CA THR A 420 27.42 15.48 7.83
C THR A 420 25.92 15.61 7.52
N LYS A 421 25.08 15.66 8.57
CA LYS A 421 23.62 15.75 8.43
C LYS A 421 23.25 17.10 7.80
N ARG A 422 22.81 17.07 6.53
CA ARG A 422 22.40 18.27 5.76
C ARG A 422 20.89 18.52 5.78
N PHE A 423 20.10 17.47 6.01
CA PHE A 423 18.65 17.52 5.95
C PHE A 423 18.05 17.39 7.36
N ARG A 424 16.89 18.01 7.55
CA ARG A 424 16.06 17.86 8.76
C ARG A 424 15.53 16.42 8.89
N ASN A 425 15.10 16.02 10.09
CA ASN A 425 14.31 14.79 10.22
C ASN A 425 13.02 14.89 9.39
N GLY A 426 12.58 13.77 8.82
CA GLY A 426 11.27 13.63 8.19
C GLY A 426 10.15 13.57 9.23
N THR A 427 10.48 13.09 10.43
CA THR A 427 9.58 12.99 11.59
C THR A 427 10.12 13.84 12.75
N ARG A 428 9.26 14.61 13.45
CA ARG A 428 9.69 15.45 14.59
C ARG A 428 10.32 14.62 15.72
N SER A 429 9.66 13.53 16.09
CA SER A 429 10.07 12.55 17.10
C SER A 429 9.13 11.35 17.05
N GLY A 430 9.60 10.16 17.40
CA GLY A 430 8.75 8.97 17.53
C GLY A 430 9.40 7.72 16.97
N ARG A 431 8.58 6.69 16.77
CA ARG A 431 8.96 5.47 16.07
C ARG A 431 8.88 5.67 14.56
N VAL A 432 9.82 5.06 13.85
CA VAL A 432 9.83 4.92 12.40
C VAL A 432 9.91 3.44 12.06
N THR A 433 9.12 3.02 11.08
CA THR A 433 9.14 1.64 10.59
C THR A 433 9.31 1.64 9.08
N PHE A 434 10.47 1.14 8.63
CA PHE A 434 10.84 1.02 7.23
C PHE A 434 10.85 -0.46 6.82
N GLY A 435 10.73 -0.72 5.52
CA GLY A 435 10.90 -2.06 5.01
C GLY A 435 11.33 -2.10 3.55
N VAL A 436 11.75 -3.28 3.12
CA VAL A 436 12.19 -3.55 1.76
C VAL A 436 11.64 -4.90 1.31
N PHE A 437 10.91 -4.89 0.20
CA PHE A 437 10.54 -6.09 -0.52
C PHE A 437 11.59 -6.39 -1.60
N ILE A 438 12.11 -7.62 -1.61
CA ILE A 438 13.20 -8.06 -2.49
C ILE A 438 12.79 -9.39 -3.11
N ARG A 439 12.70 -9.44 -4.45
CA ARG A 439 12.37 -10.68 -5.19
C ARG A 439 13.58 -11.60 -5.37
N GLU A 440 14.77 -11.05 -5.57
CA GLU A 440 15.99 -11.84 -5.73
C GLU A 440 16.43 -12.50 -4.40
N PRO A 441 16.94 -13.75 -4.43
CA PRO A 441 17.58 -14.36 -3.26
C PRO A 441 18.80 -13.57 -2.77
N TRP A 442 18.96 -13.53 -1.46
CA TRP A 442 20.06 -12.83 -0.79
C TRP A 442 21.43 -13.37 -1.19
N ARG A 443 22.39 -12.46 -1.42
CA ARG A 443 23.77 -12.80 -1.78
C ARG A 443 24.77 -11.79 -1.23
N HIS A 444 26.02 -12.23 -1.08
CA HIS A 444 27.13 -11.37 -0.68
C HIS A 444 27.54 -10.42 -1.81
N THR A 445 27.62 -9.13 -1.51
CA THR A 445 27.94 -8.06 -2.46
C THR A 445 29.45 -7.84 -2.52
N HIS A 446 30.11 -8.40 -3.53
CA HIS A 446 31.56 -8.26 -3.71
C HIS A 446 31.94 -7.08 -4.63
N LYS A 447 31.11 -6.76 -5.63
CA LYS A 447 31.40 -5.74 -6.68
C LYS A 447 30.16 -4.99 -7.14
N GLU A 448 29.04 -5.69 -7.28
CA GLU A 448 27.79 -5.20 -7.85
C GLU A 448 26.65 -5.55 -6.90
N CYS A 449 25.73 -4.60 -6.73
CA CYS A 449 24.51 -4.75 -5.95
C CYS A 449 23.57 -5.81 -6.52
N PHE A 450 22.58 -6.21 -5.73
CA PHE A 450 21.52 -7.14 -6.13
C PHE A 450 20.14 -6.53 -5.95
N GLY A 451 19.12 -7.25 -6.43
CA GLY A 451 17.76 -6.73 -6.57
C GLY A 451 17.44 -6.35 -8.01
N ASP A 452 16.15 -6.17 -8.27
CA ASP A 452 15.58 -5.91 -9.58
C ASP A 452 14.53 -4.78 -9.56
N SER A 453 13.87 -4.54 -10.69
CA SER A 453 12.82 -3.52 -10.86
C SER A 453 11.55 -3.74 -10.03
N GLU A 454 11.40 -4.88 -9.36
CA GLU A 454 10.31 -5.16 -8.41
C GLU A 454 10.78 -5.02 -6.95
N THR A 455 12.02 -4.60 -6.72
CA THR A 455 12.50 -4.21 -5.39
C THR A 455 11.79 -2.91 -4.98
N VAL A 456 11.19 -2.91 -3.79
CA VAL A 456 10.46 -1.75 -3.28
C VAL A 456 10.96 -1.43 -1.87
N LEU A 457 11.52 -0.24 -1.70
CA LEU A 457 11.76 0.37 -0.39
C LEU A 457 10.50 1.12 0.02
N PHE A 458 10.09 1.04 1.28
CA PHE A 458 8.87 1.67 1.78
C PHE A 458 8.98 2.08 3.26
N GLN A 459 8.08 2.95 3.67
CA GLN A 459 7.86 3.37 5.06
C GLN A 459 6.42 3.05 5.43
N LEU A 460 6.20 2.46 6.61
CA LEU A 460 4.86 2.15 7.14
C LEU A 460 4.43 3.12 8.24
N GLU A 461 5.40 3.68 8.98
CA GLU A 461 5.19 4.53 10.16
C GLU A 461 6.25 5.64 10.22
N PRO A 462 5.89 6.88 10.63
CA PRO A 462 4.55 7.36 10.96
C PRO A 462 3.74 7.83 9.74
N VAL A 463 4.35 7.86 8.55
CA VAL A 463 3.69 8.20 7.29
C VAL A 463 3.94 7.05 6.31
N HIS A 464 2.86 6.52 5.74
CA HIS A 464 2.95 5.50 4.71
C HIS A 464 3.54 6.11 3.43
N ASP A 465 4.59 5.51 2.89
CA ASP A 465 5.25 5.97 1.68
C ASP A 465 5.94 4.81 0.96
N VAL A 466 5.98 4.87 -0.36
CA VAL A 466 6.47 3.78 -1.21
C VAL A 466 7.43 4.37 -2.22
N PHE A 467 8.62 3.77 -2.28
CA PHE A 467 9.73 4.19 -3.13
C PHE A 467 10.05 3.04 -4.11
N PRO A 468 9.33 2.94 -5.24
CA PRO A 468 9.60 1.90 -6.23
C PRO A 468 11.01 2.00 -6.80
N ALA A 469 11.55 0.86 -7.25
CA ALA A 469 12.78 0.82 -8.02
C ALA A 469 12.73 1.80 -9.22
N SER A 470 13.88 2.42 -9.47
CA SER A 470 14.17 3.29 -10.58
C SER A 470 15.13 2.60 -11.54
N THR A 471 15.01 2.91 -12.83
CA THR A 471 15.96 2.45 -13.86
C THR A 471 17.20 3.36 -13.97
N MET A 472 17.27 4.44 -13.18
CA MET A 472 18.39 5.39 -13.19
C MET A 472 19.67 4.83 -12.54
N ASN A 473 19.53 3.92 -11.56
CA ASN A 473 20.65 3.21 -10.95
C ASN A 473 20.18 1.81 -10.50
N THR A 474 21.05 0.81 -10.61
CA THR A 474 20.80 -0.58 -10.20
C THR A 474 21.43 -0.94 -8.85
N ASP A 475 21.92 0.06 -8.10
CA ASP A 475 22.43 -0.09 -6.73
C ASP A 475 21.29 -0.34 -5.70
N TYR A 476 20.44 -1.35 -5.93
CA TYR A 476 19.23 -1.59 -5.11
C TYR A 476 19.56 -2.14 -3.73
N VAL A 477 20.34 -3.23 -3.63
CA VAL A 477 20.70 -3.88 -2.35
C VAL A 477 22.18 -4.24 -2.31
N ALA A 478 22.84 -3.90 -1.19
CA ALA A 478 24.21 -4.32 -0.88
C ALA A 478 24.29 -4.94 0.52
N PHE A 479 24.93 -6.11 0.62
CA PHE A 479 25.28 -6.79 1.86
C PHE A 479 26.75 -7.17 1.82
N THR A 480 27.59 -6.43 2.56
CA THR A 480 29.05 -6.57 2.55
C THR A 480 29.56 -7.19 3.84
N LYS A 481 30.68 -7.93 3.77
CA LYS A 481 31.39 -8.46 4.94
C LYS A 481 32.91 -8.25 4.83
N PRO A 482 33.64 -8.24 5.96
CA PRO A 482 35.10 -8.28 5.96
C PRO A 482 35.63 -9.55 5.25
N PRO A 483 36.87 -9.56 4.74
CA PRO A 483 37.89 -8.51 4.87
C PRO A 483 37.90 -7.49 3.71
N GLY A 484 37.08 -7.68 2.66
CA GLY A 484 37.20 -6.91 1.42
C GLY A 484 36.58 -5.51 1.45
N ASN A 485 35.51 -5.33 2.23
CA ASN A 485 34.77 -4.07 2.37
C ASN A 485 34.38 -3.87 3.84
N ARG A 486 34.00 -2.64 4.21
CA ARG A 486 33.32 -2.40 5.49
C ARG A 486 32.00 -3.20 5.53
N PRO A 487 31.65 -3.82 6.68
CA PRO A 487 30.35 -4.47 6.83
C PRO A 487 29.23 -3.44 6.82
N CYS A 488 28.22 -3.65 5.98
CA CYS A 488 26.95 -2.92 6.03
C CYS A 488 25.85 -3.70 5.31
N LEU A 489 24.61 -3.39 5.67
CA LEU A 489 23.42 -3.71 4.89
C LEU A 489 22.80 -2.40 4.43
N SER A 490 22.77 -2.15 3.12
CA SER A 490 22.24 -0.91 2.58
C SER A 490 21.39 -1.12 1.33
N PHE A 491 20.34 -0.32 1.23
CA PHE A 491 19.37 -0.29 0.15
C PHE A 491 19.44 1.07 -0.55
N GLY A 492 19.59 1.08 -1.86
CA GLY A 492 19.63 2.30 -2.66
C GLY A 492 20.95 3.10 -2.55
N ALA A 493 21.95 2.56 -1.86
CA ALA A 493 23.26 3.16 -1.66
C ALA A 493 24.30 2.52 -2.61
N PRO A 494 25.23 3.30 -3.19
CA PRO A 494 26.21 2.78 -4.13
C PRO A 494 27.22 1.85 -3.45
N HIS A 495 27.53 0.72 -4.10
CA HIS A 495 28.52 -0.22 -3.56
C HIS A 495 29.89 0.45 -3.32
N PRO A 496 30.53 0.26 -2.14
CA PRO A 496 31.86 0.79 -1.87
C PRO A 496 32.90 0.30 -2.91
N LYS A 497 33.32 1.19 -3.81
CA LYS A 497 34.34 0.88 -4.82
C LYS A 497 35.74 1.10 -4.21
N PRO A 498 36.63 0.09 -4.21
CA PRO A 498 37.97 0.24 -3.67
C PRO A 498 38.76 1.28 -4.49
N ARG A 499 39.01 2.45 -3.89
CA ARG A 499 39.77 3.54 -4.52
C ARG A 499 41.27 3.20 -4.49
N LYS A 500 42.00 3.59 -5.55
CA LYS A 500 43.47 3.44 -5.64
C LYS A 500 44.26 4.38 -4.73
N SER A 501 43.59 5.30 -4.03
CA SER A 501 44.18 6.19 -3.04
C SER A 501 44.24 5.50 -1.67
N SER A 502 45.39 5.54 -0.98
CA SER A 502 45.60 4.86 0.33
C SER A 502 44.80 5.43 1.51
N ARG A 503 43.87 6.35 1.28
CA ARG A 503 42.87 6.76 2.28
C ARG A 503 41.61 5.92 2.06
N PRO A 504 41.25 5.01 3.00
CA PRO A 504 39.94 4.39 2.96
C PRO A 504 38.86 5.49 3.04
N ASP A 505 37.73 5.27 2.37
CA ASP A 505 36.62 6.23 2.45
C ASP A 505 36.14 6.30 3.90
N VAL A 506 36.07 7.51 4.46
CA VAL A 506 35.86 7.69 5.90
C VAL A 506 34.40 7.40 6.25
N HIS A 507 33.48 7.71 5.34
CA HIS A 507 32.04 7.63 5.55
C HIS A 507 31.37 6.63 4.62
N ASN A 508 30.24 6.09 5.05
CA ASN A 508 29.35 5.30 4.20
C ASN A 508 28.67 6.24 3.18
N SER A 509 28.69 5.87 1.91
CA SER A 509 28.01 6.64 0.85
C SER A 509 26.50 6.44 0.94
N LEU A 510 25.74 7.52 1.04
CA LEU A 510 24.27 7.49 1.01
C LEU A 510 23.79 7.79 -0.41
N GLY A 511 22.78 7.05 -0.88
CA GLY A 511 22.08 7.34 -2.13
C GLY A 511 20.95 8.36 -1.95
N PRO A 512 20.43 8.97 -3.04
CA PRO A 512 19.35 9.97 -2.96
C PRO A 512 18.15 9.49 -2.16
N VAL A 513 17.66 8.28 -2.46
CA VAL A 513 16.67 7.58 -1.64
C VAL A 513 17.31 6.27 -1.20
N SER A 514 17.68 6.17 0.08
CA SER A 514 18.41 5.03 0.61
C SER A 514 18.14 4.75 2.09
N LEU A 515 18.25 3.48 2.47
CA LEU A 515 18.18 2.97 3.84
C LEU A 515 19.47 2.22 4.13
N LEU A 516 20.21 2.60 5.17
CA LEU A 516 21.44 1.93 5.58
C LEU A 516 21.35 1.51 7.04
N LEU A 517 21.65 0.24 7.31
CA LEU A 517 21.79 -0.33 8.65
C LEU A 517 23.28 -0.60 8.92
N ASN A 518 23.73 -0.31 10.13
CA ASN A 518 25.11 -0.60 10.54
C ASN A 518 25.33 -2.11 10.77
N ASP A 519 26.58 -2.49 11.04
CA ASP A 519 27.03 -3.88 11.15
C ASP A 519 26.59 -4.58 12.44
N SER A 520 26.38 -3.82 13.52
CA SER A 520 25.75 -4.32 14.75
C SER A 520 24.22 -4.36 14.69
N PHE A 521 23.59 -3.81 13.63
CA PHE A 521 22.14 -3.56 13.56
C PHE A 521 21.57 -2.80 14.77
N GLU A 522 22.37 -1.93 15.38
CA GLU A 522 21.94 -1.01 16.45
C GLU A 522 21.41 0.33 15.90
N PHE A 523 21.89 0.77 14.73
CA PHE A 523 21.56 2.08 14.18
C PHE A 523 21.26 2.03 12.67
N GLY A 524 20.24 2.80 12.29
CA GLY A 524 19.80 2.98 10.90
C GLY A 524 19.83 4.45 10.47
N VAL A 525 19.99 4.68 9.17
CA VAL A 525 19.74 5.98 8.54
C VAL A 525 18.91 5.79 7.27
N PHE A 526 17.80 6.52 7.20
CA PHE A 526 17.03 6.73 5.98
C PHE A 526 17.35 8.12 5.43
N ASN A 527 17.71 8.19 4.15
CA ASN A 527 18.01 9.45 3.45
C ASN A 527 17.04 9.62 2.28
N HIS A 528 16.38 10.78 2.22
CA HIS A 528 15.50 11.19 1.13
C HIS A 528 15.91 12.58 0.62
N ASP A 529 16.62 12.58 -0.50
CA ASP A 529 16.97 13.76 -1.30
C ASP A 529 15.99 13.85 -2.48
N TYR A 530 15.00 14.73 -2.32
CA TYR A 530 14.01 15.04 -3.35
C TYR A 530 14.65 15.87 -4.48
N THR A 531 15.56 16.79 -4.15
CA THR A 531 16.20 17.68 -5.14
C THR A 531 17.04 16.93 -6.17
N SER A 532 17.67 15.83 -5.78
CA SER A 532 18.46 14.95 -6.67
C SER A 532 17.60 14.16 -7.68
N ARG A 533 16.26 14.25 -7.63
CA ARG A 533 15.30 13.56 -8.53
C ARG A 533 15.38 12.03 -8.52
N GLY A 534 15.84 11.44 -7.42
CA GLY A 534 15.89 9.99 -7.21
C GLY A 534 17.23 9.33 -7.52
N GLY A 535 17.31 8.02 -7.26
CA GLY A 535 18.52 7.21 -7.40
C GLY A 535 18.18 5.81 -7.87
N ALA A 536 18.55 4.78 -7.10
CA ALA A 536 18.08 3.42 -7.33
C ALA A 536 16.60 3.24 -6.94
N PHE A 537 16.09 4.05 -6.02
CA PHE A 537 14.66 4.20 -5.75
C PHE A 537 14.16 5.60 -6.17
N ARG A 538 12.87 5.70 -6.49
CA ARG A 538 12.19 6.97 -6.76
C ARG A 538 11.95 7.75 -5.47
N THR A 539 11.79 9.07 -5.58
CA THR A 539 11.45 9.95 -4.46
C THR A 539 9.97 9.89 -4.11
N SER A 540 9.63 10.31 -2.89
CA SER A 540 8.26 10.43 -2.40
C SER A 540 7.42 11.34 -3.31
N ILE A 541 6.20 10.91 -3.61
CA ILE A 541 5.24 11.74 -4.34
C ILE A 541 4.41 12.64 -3.42
N SER A 542 4.31 12.32 -2.12
CA SER A 542 3.60 13.11 -1.11
C SER A 542 4.55 14.10 -0.41
N ARG A 543 5.69 13.62 0.08
CA ARG A 543 6.70 14.40 0.81
C ARG A 543 7.75 14.98 -0.12
N LYS A 544 7.35 16.01 -0.88
CA LYS A 544 8.17 16.71 -1.89
C LYS A 544 9.26 17.63 -1.29
N TYR A 545 10.03 17.13 -0.32
CA TYR A 545 11.11 17.86 0.35
C TYR A 545 12.23 16.92 0.83
N ASP A 546 13.41 17.48 1.09
CA ASP A 546 14.56 16.70 1.57
C ASP A 546 14.47 16.42 3.07
N PHE A 547 14.77 15.18 3.47
CA PHE A 547 14.85 14.77 4.87
C PHE A 547 15.84 13.61 5.09
N GLN A 548 16.32 13.48 6.32
CA GLN A 548 17.19 12.38 6.75
C GLN A 548 16.84 11.98 8.19
N ASP A 549 16.28 10.79 8.35
CA ASP A 549 15.96 10.21 9.65
C ASP A 549 17.10 9.27 10.06
N ARG A 550 17.77 9.58 11.17
CA ARG A 550 18.72 8.68 11.86
C ARG A 550 17.99 8.08 13.05
N PHE A 551 18.08 6.78 13.26
CA PHE A 551 17.29 6.08 14.27
C PHE A 551 18.08 4.95 14.95
N GLU A 552 17.78 4.70 16.22
CA GLU A 552 18.18 3.51 16.96
C GLU A 552 17.23 2.37 16.58
N ILE A 553 17.76 1.18 16.31
CA ILE A 553 16.98 0.02 15.85
C ILE A 553 16.46 -0.73 17.08
N ASP A 554 15.14 -0.70 17.27
CA ASP A 554 14.48 -1.47 18.34
C ASP A 554 14.30 -2.93 17.91
N GLN A 555 13.93 -3.15 16.64
CA GLN A 555 13.53 -4.44 16.08
C GLN A 555 13.94 -4.57 14.61
N LEU A 556 14.31 -5.79 14.20
CA LEU A 556 14.66 -6.14 12.82
C LEU A 556 14.13 -7.54 12.50
N GLU A 557 13.29 -7.64 11.47
CA GLU A 557 12.68 -8.89 11.01
C GLU A 557 12.94 -9.14 9.53
N VAL A 558 13.04 -10.41 9.15
CA VAL A 558 12.94 -10.83 7.74
C VAL A 558 11.92 -11.94 7.62
N TRP A 559 10.98 -11.74 6.70
CA TRP A 559 9.94 -12.68 6.36
C TRP A 559 10.14 -13.20 4.94
N GLY A 560 9.96 -14.50 4.76
CA GLY A 560 9.94 -15.15 3.46
C GLY A 560 8.53 -15.15 2.90
N CYS A 561 8.35 -14.60 1.70
CA CYS A 561 7.12 -14.69 0.94
C CYS A 561 7.21 -15.95 0.07
N GLY A 562 6.43 -16.98 0.40
CA GLY A 562 6.45 -18.28 -0.28
C GLY A 562 5.47 -19.25 0.37
N GLY A 563 4.88 -20.13 -0.43
CA GLY A 563 3.92 -21.11 0.06
C GLY A 563 4.59 -22.27 0.80
N ASP A 564 3.78 -23.29 1.07
CA ASP A 564 4.23 -24.51 1.76
C ASP A 564 5.30 -25.28 0.96
N ALA A 565 5.32 -25.12 -0.37
CA ALA A 565 6.31 -25.74 -1.24
C ALA A 565 7.71 -25.17 -1.02
N GLU A 566 7.84 -23.83 -0.99
CA GLU A 566 9.08 -23.12 -0.74
C GLU A 566 9.61 -23.41 0.67
N ALA A 567 8.71 -23.40 1.66
CA ALA A 567 9.01 -23.74 3.05
C ALA A 567 9.49 -25.18 3.23
N LYS A 568 8.80 -26.15 2.60
CA LYS A 568 9.22 -27.55 2.61
C LYS A 568 10.59 -27.74 1.95
N ALA A 569 10.82 -27.09 0.81
CA ALA A 569 12.10 -27.16 0.12
C ALA A 569 13.25 -26.52 0.92
N GLN A 570 12.98 -25.49 1.74
CA GLN A 570 13.96 -24.95 2.70
C GLN A 570 14.25 -25.96 3.82
N ALA A 571 13.21 -26.53 4.44
CA ALA A 571 13.37 -27.50 5.53
C ALA A 571 14.14 -28.76 5.11
N GLU A 572 13.88 -29.27 3.90
CA GLU A 572 14.61 -30.41 3.31
C GLU A 572 16.10 -30.08 3.09
N ARG A 573 16.41 -28.85 2.67
CA ARG A 573 17.80 -28.36 2.52
C ARG A 573 18.51 -28.18 3.86
N TRP A 574 17.88 -27.52 4.84
CA TRP A 574 18.47 -27.39 6.18
C TRP A 574 18.72 -28.75 6.83
N ALA A 575 17.77 -29.69 6.73
CA ALA A 575 17.97 -31.05 7.22
C ALA A 575 19.10 -31.80 6.48
N TRP A 576 19.36 -31.48 5.21
CA TRP A 576 20.50 -32.01 4.45
C TRP A 576 21.82 -31.37 4.89
N GLU A 577 21.86 -30.04 5.03
CA GLU A 577 23.04 -29.30 5.52
C GLU A 577 23.41 -29.68 6.95
N GLU A 578 22.43 -29.87 7.84
CA GLU A 578 22.65 -30.33 9.21
C GLU A 578 23.21 -31.77 9.23
N ARG A 579 22.65 -32.69 8.44
CA ARG A 579 23.21 -34.04 8.26
C ARG A 579 24.62 -34.03 7.66
N GLU A 580 24.90 -33.13 6.72
CA GLU A 580 26.24 -32.97 6.14
C GLU A 580 27.22 -32.34 7.15
N ALA A 581 26.79 -31.36 7.93
CA ALA A 581 27.57 -30.73 8.99
C ALA A 581 27.86 -31.71 10.14
N GLU A 582 26.90 -32.56 10.53
CA GLU A 582 27.13 -33.67 11.45
C GLU A 582 28.10 -34.69 10.88
N ALA A 583 28.01 -35.04 9.60
CA ALA A 583 28.97 -35.94 8.96
C ALA A 583 30.38 -35.34 8.97
N ARG A 584 30.53 -34.05 8.64
CA ARG A 584 31.81 -33.32 8.75
C ARG A 584 32.32 -33.25 10.20
N ARG A 585 31.44 -33.04 11.18
CA ARG A 585 31.79 -33.08 12.62
C ARG A 585 32.25 -34.48 13.05
N LYS A 586 31.57 -35.54 12.62
CA LYS A 586 31.93 -36.95 12.92
C LYS A 586 33.28 -37.32 12.30
N ILE A 587 33.57 -36.85 11.09
CA ILE A 587 34.90 -37.02 10.45
C ILE A 587 35.99 -36.31 11.29
N ASN A 588 35.74 -35.08 11.75
CA ASN A 588 36.70 -34.30 12.54
C ASN A 588 36.82 -34.73 14.02
N LEU A 589 35.88 -35.51 14.56
CA LEU A 589 35.94 -36.13 15.90
C LEU A 589 36.48 -37.57 15.88
N GLY A 590 36.78 -38.13 14.69
CA GLY A 590 37.05 -39.56 14.51
C GLY A 590 38.46 -39.94 14.04
N THR A 591 39.37 -38.99 13.83
CA THR A 591 40.72 -39.23 13.30
C THR A 591 41.85 -39.03 14.32
N GLY A 592 41.57 -39.28 15.59
CA GLY A 592 42.58 -39.67 16.57
C GLY A 592 42.92 -41.16 16.42
N ASP A 593 43.27 -41.60 15.22
CA ASP A 593 43.52 -43.01 14.92
C ASP A 593 44.94 -43.39 15.37
N ILE A 594 45.02 -43.88 16.61
CA ILE A 594 46.28 -44.19 17.32
C ILE A 594 47.12 -45.20 16.53
N GLU A 595 46.51 -46.08 15.72
CA GLU A 595 47.25 -47.02 14.87
C GLU A 595 47.85 -46.35 13.62
N ALA A 596 47.18 -45.36 13.02
CA ALA A 596 47.72 -44.58 11.91
C ALA A 596 48.89 -43.68 12.37
N ASP A 597 48.75 -43.00 13.50
CA ASP A 597 49.82 -42.19 14.10
C ASP A 597 51.00 -43.07 14.54
N ARG A 598 50.74 -44.28 15.07
CA ARG A 598 51.79 -45.24 15.42
C ARG A 598 52.53 -45.75 14.18
N ALA A 599 51.84 -46.06 13.09
CA ALA A 599 52.46 -46.47 11.83
C ALA A 599 53.31 -45.34 11.22
N LEU A 600 52.88 -44.09 11.34
CA LEU A 600 53.69 -42.92 10.93
C LEU A 600 54.92 -42.73 11.81
N LEU A 601 54.81 -42.91 13.14
CA LEU A 601 55.95 -42.83 14.08
C LEU A 601 56.94 -44.00 13.92
N GLU A 602 56.48 -45.17 13.49
CA GLU A 602 57.31 -46.32 13.15
C GLU A 602 58.05 -46.11 11.82
N MET A 603 57.38 -45.62 10.78
CA MET A 603 58.02 -45.23 9.51
C MET A 603 58.96 -44.02 9.64
N ALA A 604 58.69 -43.09 10.56
CA ALA A 604 59.57 -41.97 10.90
C ALA A 604 60.76 -42.37 11.80
N GLY A 605 60.87 -43.65 12.19
CA GLY A 605 61.99 -44.18 12.98
C GLY A 605 62.01 -43.76 14.46
N LEU A 606 60.96 -43.11 14.95
CA LEU A 606 60.84 -42.63 16.34
C LEU A 606 60.45 -43.76 17.31
N ILE A 607 59.73 -44.78 16.85
CA ILE A 607 59.34 -45.94 17.64
C ILE A 607 59.89 -47.21 16.98
N GLY A 608 61.17 -47.52 17.26
CA GLY A 608 61.83 -48.71 16.71
C GLY A 608 63.18 -49.10 17.35
N ALA A 609 63.68 -48.33 18.31
CA ALA A 609 65.00 -48.54 18.91
C ALA A 609 64.94 -49.37 20.20
N ASN A 610 64.62 -50.67 20.10
CA ASN A 610 64.82 -51.61 21.21
C ASN A 610 65.67 -52.83 20.80
N ARG A 611 66.87 -52.55 20.25
CA ARG A 611 67.96 -53.51 20.12
C ARG A 611 68.98 -53.33 21.25
N SER A 612 68.66 -53.96 22.39
CA SER A 612 69.59 -54.69 23.26
C SER A 612 71.09 -54.37 23.08
N GLY A 613 71.60 -53.42 23.86
CA GLY A 613 73.03 -53.39 24.19
C GLY A 613 73.34 -54.42 25.27
N GLY A 614 74.16 -55.42 24.96
CA GLY A 614 74.58 -56.47 25.90
C GLY A 614 75.99 -56.95 25.57
N SER A 615 76.95 -56.63 26.44
CA SER A 615 78.36 -57.06 26.33
C SER A 615 78.52 -58.48 26.88
N MET A 616 79.41 -59.28 26.27
CA MET A 616 80.45 -60.10 26.94
C MET A 616 81.27 -60.91 25.92
N ALA A 617 82.52 -61.20 26.30
CA ALA A 617 83.59 -61.92 25.56
C ALA A 617 84.24 -61.14 24.40
#